data_AF-A0A3B4CQ62-F1
#
_entry.id   AF-A0A3B4CQ62-F1
#
_cell.length_a   1.000
_cell.length_b   1.000
_cell.length_c   1.000
_cell.angle_alpha   90.00
_cell.angle_beta   90.00
_cell.angle_gamma   90.00
#
_symmetry.space_group_name_H-M   'P 1'
#
loop_
_entity.id
_entity.type
_entity.pdbx_description
1 polymer ?
#
loop_
_entity_poly.entity_id
_entity_poly.type
_entity_poly.pdbx_seq_one_letter_code
_entity_poly.pdbx_strand_id
1 'polypeptide(L)'
;IPPQTDPAAFHEQRRSLERARTEDYLKRKIRSRPTRSELVKMHILEETCAEASLQAKQLMLKKARLADDLNDKLSQRPGPMELIEKNIIPIDSGIKQAVLGMVLYTHIYINDMGSYRCCPICQAKI
;
A
#
# COMPACT_ATOMS: atom_id res chain seq x y z
N ILE A 1 30.31 -29.98 26.10
CA ILE A 1 31.29 -29.37 27.01
C ILE A 1 30.58 -28.23 27.74
N PRO A 2 30.63 -28.13 29.08
CA PRO A 2 30.04 -27.01 29.81
C PRO A 2 30.70 -25.67 29.42
N PRO A 3 30.02 -24.53 29.57
CA PRO A 3 30.63 -23.22 29.27
C PRO A 3 31.91 -23.03 30.08
N GLN A 4 32.97 -22.54 29.44
CA GLN A 4 34.29 -22.41 30.07
C GLN A 4 34.35 -21.27 31.12
N THR A 5 33.33 -20.43 31.16
CA THR A 5 33.21 -19.29 32.09
C THR A 5 32.68 -19.69 33.45
N ASP A 6 32.13 -20.89 33.60
CA ASP A 6 31.42 -21.30 34.81
C ASP A 6 32.20 -22.33 35.64
N PRO A 7 32.16 -22.23 36.98
CA PRO A 7 32.78 -23.24 37.84
C PRO A 7 32.16 -24.62 37.63
N ALA A 8 33.00 -25.63 37.36
CA ALA A 8 32.57 -26.99 37.05
C ALA A 8 31.73 -27.65 38.16
N ALA A 9 31.96 -27.28 39.43
CA ALA A 9 31.29 -27.85 40.60
C ALA A 9 29.78 -27.53 40.68
N PHE A 10 29.33 -26.41 40.12
CA PHE A 10 27.95 -25.92 40.24
C PHE A 10 27.15 -25.97 38.94
N HIS A 11 27.70 -26.61 37.91
CA HIS A 11 27.12 -26.62 36.58
C HIS A 11 25.73 -27.27 36.55
N GLU A 12 25.48 -28.32 37.34
CA GLU A 12 24.19 -29.00 37.39
C GLU A 12 23.11 -28.19 38.11
N GLN A 13 23.45 -27.57 39.25
CA GLN A 13 22.57 -26.68 39.99
C GLN A 13 22.19 -25.46 39.14
N ARG A 14 23.17 -24.86 38.44
CA ARG A 14 22.92 -23.74 37.53
C ARG A 14 22.00 -24.16 36.38
N ARG A 15 22.25 -25.30 35.73
CA ARG A 15 21.38 -25.85 34.68
C ARG A 15 19.96 -26.07 35.20
N SER A 16 19.81 -26.62 36.41
CA SER A 16 18.51 -26.86 37.03
C SER A 16 17.77 -25.54 37.27
N LEU A 17 18.46 -24.53 37.79
CA LEU A 17 17.91 -23.19 38.02
C LEU A 17 17.53 -22.49 36.70
N GLU A 18 18.35 -22.58 35.66
CA GLU A 18 18.05 -22.04 34.32
C GLU A 18 16.83 -22.73 33.69
N ARG A 19 16.73 -24.05 33.86
CA ARG A 19 15.56 -24.82 33.46
C ARG A 19 14.31 -24.35 34.21
N ALA A 20 14.35 -24.27 35.54
CA ALA A 20 13.22 -23.81 36.35
C ALA A 20 12.77 -22.40 35.96
N ARG A 21 13.71 -21.47 35.75
CA ARG A 21 13.42 -20.11 35.23
C ARG A 21 12.71 -20.15 33.89
N THR A 22 13.17 -21.00 32.98
CA THR A 22 12.57 -21.17 31.65
C THR A 22 11.17 -21.77 31.76
N GLU A 23 10.99 -22.78 32.61
CA GLU A 23 9.69 -23.41 32.87
C GLU A 23 8.66 -22.39 33.41
N ASP A 24 9.03 -21.60 34.41
CA ASP A 24 8.15 -20.59 34.98
C ASP A 24 7.79 -19.49 33.99
N TYR A 25 8.78 -19.05 33.19
CA TYR A 25 8.57 -18.10 32.10
C TYR A 25 7.58 -18.63 31.07
N LEU A 26 7.76 -19.88 30.62
CA LEU A 26 6.88 -20.52 29.64
C LEU A 26 5.48 -20.75 30.20
N LYS A 27 5.33 -21.23 31.44
CA LYS A 27 4.03 -21.36 32.12
C LYS A 27 3.26 -20.05 32.15
N ARG A 28 3.94 -18.92 32.40
CA ARG A 28 3.32 -17.58 32.31
C ARG A 28 2.92 -17.23 30.88
N LYS A 29 3.80 -17.43 29.88
CA LYS A 29 3.53 -17.09 28.47
C LYS A 29 2.42 -17.93 27.83
N ILE A 30 2.30 -19.20 28.21
CA ILE A 30 1.22 -20.08 27.72
C ILE A 30 -0.14 -19.60 28.24
N ARG A 31 -0.22 -19.19 29.52
CA ARG A 31 -1.46 -18.64 30.09
C ARG A 31 -1.89 -17.33 29.41
N SER A 32 -0.93 -16.48 29.07
CA SER A 32 -1.18 -15.21 28.39
C SER A 32 -1.08 -15.30 26.87
N ARG A 33 -1.26 -16.49 26.27
CA ARG A 33 -1.09 -16.69 24.83
C ARG A 33 -2.28 -16.07 24.08
N PRO A 34 -2.05 -15.10 23.16
CA PRO A 34 -3.12 -14.54 22.35
C PRO A 34 -3.75 -15.58 21.42
N THR A 35 -5.03 -15.40 21.14
CA THR A 35 -5.77 -16.18 20.16
C THR A 35 -5.40 -15.78 18.72
N ARG A 36 -5.68 -16.64 17.75
CA ARG A 36 -5.39 -16.36 16.34
C ARG A 36 -6.13 -15.09 15.84
N SER A 37 -7.38 -14.90 16.25
CA SER A 37 -8.19 -13.74 15.86
C SER A 37 -7.61 -12.43 16.37
N GLU A 38 -7.05 -12.40 17.58
CA GLU A 38 -6.37 -11.22 18.10
C GLU A 38 -5.12 -10.88 17.28
N LEU A 39 -4.30 -11.88 16.93
CA LEU A 39 -3.12 -11.69 16.09
C LEU A 39 -3.49 -11.18 14.69
N VAL A 40 -4.58 -11.68 14.13
CA VAL A 40 -5.16 -11.21 12.86
C VAL A 40 -5.61 -9.76 12.96
N LYS A 41 -6.37 -9.40 13.99
CA LYS A 41 -6.86 -8.03 14.22
C LYS A 41 -5.71 -7.02 14.33
N MET A 42 -4.61 -7.43 14.95
CA MET A 42 -3.40 -6.64 15.08
C MET A 42 -2.52 -6.64 13.81
N HIS A 43 -2.94 -7.30 12.73
CA HIS A 43 -2.18 -7.45 11.47
C HIS A 43 -0.81 -8.13 11.65
N ILE A 44 -0.70 -9.04 12.62
CA ILE A 44 0.48 -9.90 12.81
C ILE A 44 0.37 -11.16 11.94
N LEU A 45 -0.84 -11.75 11.89
CA LEU A 45 -1.16 -12.87 11.01
C LEU A 45 -2.14 -12.44 9.93
N GLU A 46 -2.06 -13.09 8.77
CA GLU A 46 -2.97 -12.82 7.66
C GLU A 46 -4.35 -13.49 7.86
N GLU A 47 -5.39 -12.84 7.36
CA GLU A 47 -6.77 -13.35 7.30
C GLU A 47 -6.93 -14.39 6.19
N THR A 48 -6.27 -15.55 6.33
CA THR A 48 -6.38 -16.61 5.33
C THR A 48 -6.48 -18.00 5.97
N CYS A 49 -7.20 -18.88 5.28
CA CYS A 49 -7.26 -20.31 5.55
C CYS A 49 -6.24 -21.10 4.72
N ALA A 50 -5.39 -20.42 3.94
CA ALA A 50 -4.38 -21.07 3.13
C ALA A 50 -3.24 -21.62 4.01
N GLU A 51 -2.62 -22.68 3.53
CA GLU A 51 -1.44 -23.29 4.17
C GLU A 51 -0.32 -22.25 4.35
N ALA A 52 0.44 -22.36 5.44
CA ALA A 52 1.49 -21.39 5.80
C ALA A 52 2.53 -21.19 4.69
N SER A 53 2.82 -22.22 3.90
CA SER A 53 3.75 -22.16 2.76
C SER A 53 3.26 -21.27 1.61
N LEU A 54 1.94 -21.08 1.46
CA LEU A 54 1.32 -20.33 0.37
C LEU A 54 0.95 -18.89 0.74
N GLN A 55 0.84 -18.57 2.03
CA GLN A 55 0.37 -17.26 2.52
C GLN A 55 1.19 -16.09 1.95
N ALA A 56 2.52 -16.22 1.92
CA ALA A 56 3.39 -15.19 1.38
C ALA A 56 3.12 -14.91 -0.11
N LYS A 57 2.96 -15.97 -0.92
CA LYS A 57 2.65 -15.85 -2.36
C LYS A 57 1.25 -15.28 -2.60
N GLN A 58 0.27 -15.72 -1.80
CA GLN A 58 -1.09 -15.20 -1.85
C GLN A 58 -1.13 -13.70 -1.55
N LEU A 59 -0.39 -13.24 -0.53
CA LEU A 59 -0.31 -11.83 -0.17
C LEU A 59 0.33 -11.01 -1.30
N MET A 60 1.40 -11.51 -1.91
CA MET A 60 2.02 -10.86 -3.07
C MET A 60 1.03 -10.70 -4.22
N LEU A 61 0.30 -11.77 -4.56
CA LEU A 61 -0.73 -11.73 -5.61
C LEU A 61 -1.86 -10.75 -5.27
N LYS A 62 -2.33 -10.74 -4.02
CA LYS A 62 -3.37 -9.80 -3.55
C LYS A 62 -2.90 -8.36 -3.71
N LYS A 63 -1.65 -8.05 -3.34
CA LYS A 63 -1.06 -6.71 -3.48
C LYS A 63 -0.91 -6.30 -4.94
N ALA A 64 -0.44 -7.20 -5.80
CA ALA A 64 -0.30 -6.92 -7.24
C ALA A 64 -1.65 -6.58 -7.87
N ARG A 65 -2.66 -7.41 -7.66
CA ARG A 65 -4.03 -7.16 -8.15
C ARG A 65 -4.60 -5.83 -7.68
N LEU A 66 -4.42 -5.52 -6.38
CA LEU A 66 -4.87 -4.24 -5.83
C LEU A 66 -4.12 -3.06 -6.47
N ALA A 67 -2.82 -3.19 -6.74
CA ALA A 67 -2.06 -2.15 -7.40
C ALA A 67 -2.55 -1.90 -8.84
N ASP A 68 -2.78 -2.98 -9.60
CA ASP A 68 -3.31 -2.90 -10.97
C ASP A 68 -4.70 -2.26 -10.99
N ASP A 69 -5.63 -2.73 -10.14
CA ASP A 69 -6.99 -2.20 -10.01
C ASP A 69 -7.00 -0.71 -9.61
N LEU A 70 -6.08 -0.31 -8.72
CA LEU A 70 -5.94 1.09 -8.31
C LEU A 70 -5.35 1.93 -9.44
N ASN A 71 -4.39 1.41 -10.18
CA ASN A 71 -3.78 2.10 -11.30
C ASN A 71 -4.80 2.42 -12.40
N ASP A 72 -5.66 1.45 -12.73
CA ASP A 72 -6.75 1.65 -13.68
C ASP A 72 -7.72 2.73 -13.20
N LYS A 73 -8.12 2.70 -11.92
CA LYS A 73 -9.01 3.72 -11.33
C LYS A 73 -8.38 5.11 -11.27
N LEU A 74 -7.07 5.19 -11.04
CA LEU A 74 -6.33 6.45 -11.05
C LEU A 74 -6.18 7.00 -12.46
N SER A 75 -6.02 6.14 -13.47
CA SER A 75 -5.96 6.57 -14.88
C SER A 75 -7.27 7.24 -15.33
N GLN A 76 -8.41 6.79 -14.79
CA GLN A 76 -9.73 7.33 -15.05
C GLN A 76 -10.16 8.38 -14.03
N ARG A 77 -9.21 8.98 -13.30
CA ARG A 77 -9.52 9.96 -12.26
C ARG A 77 -10.11 11.22 -12.92
N PRO A 78 -11.35 11.63 -12.58
CA PRO A 78 -11.99 12.82 -13.14
C PRO A 78 -11.15 14.07 -12.90
N GLY A 79 -11.05 14.92 -13.92
CA GLY A 79 -10.40 16.21 -13.80
C GLY A 79 -11.15 17.17 -12.86
N PRO A 80 -10.50 18.24 -12.38
CA PRO A 80 -11.17 19.23 -11.53
C PRO A 80 -12.35 19.92 -12.23
N MET A 81 -12.29 20.11 -13.54
CA MET A 81 -13.38 20.68 -14.33
C MET A 81 -14.62 19.78 -14.33
N GLU A 82 -14.46 18.47 -14.46
CA GLU A 82 -15.58 17.53 -14.41
C GLU A 82 -16.29 17.53 -13.04
N LEU A 83 -15.54 17.75 -11.96
CA LEU A 83 -16.10 17.83 -10.60
C LEU A 83 -16.90 19.11 -10.38
N ILE A 84 -16.49 20.21 -11.01
CA ILE A 84 -17.22 21.49 -11.03
C ILE A 84 -18.54 21.37 -11.80
N GLU A 85 -18.51 20.73 -12.97
CA GLU A 85 -19.71 20.47 -13.78
C GLU A 85 -20.74 19.66 -12.99
N LYS A 86 -20.26 18.62 -12.28
CA LYS A 86 -21.08 17.75 -11.42
C LYS A 86 -21.51 18.40 -10.10
N ASN A 87 -21.20 19.68 -9.87
CA ASN A 87 -21.52 20.43 -8.65
C ASN A 87 -20.99 19.79 -7.34
N ILE A 88 -19.92 19.00 -7.43
CA ILE A 88 -19.28 18.40 -6.24
C ILE A 88 -18.34 19.42 -5.60
N ILE A 89 -17.66 20.22 -6.44
CA ILE A 89 -16.86 21.36 -5.99
C ILE A 89 -17.69 22.63 -6.18
N PRO A 90 -18.12 23.30 -5.10
CA PRO A 90 -18.83 24.55 -5.21
C PRO A 90 -17.86 25.67 -5.64
N ILE A 91 -18.27 26.43 -6.65
CA ILE A 91 -17.63 27.67 -7.06
C ILE A 91 -18.71 28.72 -7.33
N ASP A 92 -18.35 29.98 -7.19
CA ASP A 92 -19.25 31.08 -7.48
C ASP A 92 -19.78 30.98 -8.92
N SER A 93 -21.10 31.10 -9.06
CA SER A 93 -21.83 30.93 -10.32
C SER A 93 -21.27 31.78 -11.48
N GLY A 94 -20.79 32.99 -11.20
CA GLY A 94 -20.17 33.85 -12.21
C GLY A 94 -18.84 33.32 -12.72
N ILE A 95 -18.03 32.75 -11.82
CA ILE A 95 -16.73 32.14 -12.15
C ILE A 95 -16.95 30.81 -12.89
N LYS A 96 -17.96 30.03 -12.50
CA LYS A 96 -18.29 28.76 -13.15
C LYS A 96 -18.57 28.92 -14.65
N GLN A 97 -19.37 29.92 -15.02
CA GLN A 97 -19.69 30.18 -16.42
C GLN A 97 -18.49 30.70 -17.21
N ALA A 98 -17.68 31.58 -16.60
CA ALA A 98 -16.47 32.11 -17.23
C ALA A 98 -15.44 31.00 -17.50
N VAL A 99 -15.17 30.13 -16.53
CA VAL A 99 -14.18 29.06 -16.67
C VAL A 99 -14.63 28.00 -17.68
N LEU A 100 -15.90 27.57 -17.65
CA LEU A 100 -16.42 26.62 -18.64
C LEU A 100 -16.45 27.21 -20.06
N GLY A 101 -16.85 28.48 -20.20
CA GLY A 101 -16.85 29.19 -21.48
C GLY A 101 -15.44 29.35 -22.07
N MET A 102 -14.45 29.65 -21.23
CA MET A 102 -13.04 29.74 -21.65
C MET A 102 -12.50 28.42 -22.19
N VAL A 103 -12.80 27.29 -21.53
CA VAL A 103 -12.33 25.97 -21.97
C VAL A 103 -12.94 25.59 -23.33
N LEU A 104 -14.23 25.83 -23.54
CA LEU A 104 -14.90 25.58 -24.83
C LEU A 104 -14.31 26.44 -25.95
N TYR A 105 -14.04 27.72 -25.71
CA TYR A 105 -13.39 28.59 -26.67
C TYR A 105 -11.98 28.08 -27.03
N THR A 106 -11.16 27.70 -26.04
CA THR A 106 -9.82 27.14 -26.34
C THR A 106 -9.88 25.81 -27.11
N HIS A 107 -10.85 24.94 -26.80
CA HIS A 107 -11.00 23.67 -27.51
C HIS A 107 -11.43 23.88 -28.97
N ILE A 108 -12.30 24.85 -29.25
CA ILE A 108 -12.68 25.21 -30.63
C ILE A 108 -11.47 25.78 -31.38
N TYR A 109 -10.75 26.74 -30.79
CA TYR A 109 -9.63 27.42 -31.45
C TYR A 109 -8.41 26.53 -31.70
N ILE A 110 -8.12 25.52 -30.85
CA ILE A 110 -7.01 24.59 -31.07
C ILE A 110 -7.34 23.58 -32.19
N ASN A 111 -8.60 23.14 -32.29
CA ASN A 111 -9.02 22.21 -33.35
C ASN A 111 -9.10 22.87 -34.73
N ASP A 112 -9.38 24.18 -34.81
CA ASP A 112 -9.34 24.94 -36.07
C ASP A 112 -7.91 25.25 -36.55
N MET A 113 -6.90 25.18 -35.68
CA MET A 113 -5.48 25.38 -36.04
C MET A 113 -4.80 24.10 -36.58
N GLY A 114 -5.48 22.95 -36.59
CA GLY A 114 -4.96 21.67 -37.10
C GLY A 114 -4.76 21.59 -38.63
N SER A 115 -5.02 22.67 -39.38
CA SER A 115 -4.82 22.73 -40.83
C SER A 115 -3.57 23.53 -41.27
N TYR A 116 -2.92 24.26 -40.36
CA TYR A 116 -1.70 25.01 -40.71
C TYR A 116 -0.46 24.10 -40.61
N ARG A 117 -0.32 23.30 -41.68
CA ARG A 117 0.92 22.80 -42.30
C ARG A 117 2.15 22.71 -41.39
N CYS A 118 2.65 21.50 -41.22
CA CYS A 118 4.07 21.26 -40.96
C CYS A 118 4.93 22.23 -41.79
N CYS A 119 5.70 23.09 -41.11
CA CYS A 119 6.71 23.91 -41.75
C CYS A 119 7.73 22.98 -42.44
N PRO A 120 8.02 23.11 -43.75
CA PRO A 120 8.99 22.26 -44.43
C PRO A 120 10.44 22.46 -43.95
N ILE A 121 10.69 23.41 -43.05
CA ILE A 121 12.03 23.83 -42.62
C ILE A 121 12.58 22.95 -41.49
N CYS A 122 11.75 22.11 -40.85
CA CYS A 122 12.17 21.28 -39.71
C CYS A 122 12.67 19.87 -40.10
N GLN A 123 12.72 19.51 -41.39
CA GLN A 123 13.39 18.27 -41.83
C GLN A 123 14.90 18.50 -41.95
N ALA A 124 15.59 18.58 -40.81
CA ALA A 124 17.05 18.51 -40.75
C ALA A 124 17.49 17.68 -39.54
N LYS A 125 17.95 16.45 -39.84
CA LYS A 125 19.04 15.70 -39.19
C LYS A 125 19.43 16.08 -37.74
N ILE A 126 19.37 15.11 -36.82
CA ILE A 126 20.38 14.05 -36.58
C ILE A 126 19.66 12.83 -36.02
#